data_AF-A0A7S1JCX4-F1
#
_entry.id   AF-A0A7S1JCX4-F1
#
_cell.length_a   1.000
_cell.length_b   1.000
_cell.length_c   1.000
_cell.angle_alpha   90.00
_cell.angle_beta   90.00
_cell.angle_gamma   90.00
#
_symmetry.space_group_name_H-M   'P 1'
#
loop_
_entity.id
_entity.type
_entity.pdbx_description
1 polymer ?
#
loop_
_entity_poly.entity_id
_entity_poly.type
_entity_poly.pdbx_seq_one_letter_code
_entity_poly.pdbx_strand_id
1 'polypeptide(L)'
;TGPGWVWRLYPHEWYQQMAAHEPAEMTSCPCDQLLLQLKVALQRPVLPILKEVLDPPAPEHVGKGFRTLHSLRYLTHPSDAGTVTPEGEVAAALGIGLQLSRLVLY
;
A
#
# COMPACT_ATOMS: atom_id res chain seq x y z
N THR A 1 -26.50 -11.98 -30.14
CA THR A 1 -25.58 -12.62 -29.19
C THR A 1 -26.33 -13.74 -28.49
N GLY A 2 -25.87 -14.99 -28.60
CA GLY A 2 -26.48 -16.15 -27.95
C GLY A 2 -25.91 -16.40 -26.55
N PRO A 3 -26.55 -17.26 -25.73
CA PRO A 3 -26.05 -17.61 -24.39
C PRO A 3 -24.72 -18.37 -24.46
N GLY A 4 -23.80 -18.07 -23.53
CA GLY A 4 -22.49 -18.72 -23.39
C GLY A 4 -22.44 -19.74 -22.24
N TRP A 5 -21.31 -20.44 -22.11
CA TRP A 5 -21.08 -21.45 -21.08
C TRP A 5 -20.02 -20.99 -20.07
N VAL A 6 -20.23 -21.30 -18.79
CA VAL A 6 -19.30 -21.01 -17.70
C VAL A 6 -18.99 -22.30 -16.96
N TRP A 7 -17.70 -22.63 -16.87
CA TRP A 7 -17.20 -23.79 -16.13
C TRP A 7 -16.47 -23.31 -14.88
N ARG A 8 -16.96 -23.72 -13.70
CA ARG A 8 -16.34 -23.39 -12.41
C ARG A 8 -15.43 -24.55 -12.00
N LEU A 9 -14.17 -24.27 -11.71
CA LEU A 9 -13.16 -25.27 -11.36
C LEU A 9 -13.10 -25.55 -9.85
N TYR A 10 -14.23 -25.40 -9.15
CA TYR A 10 -14.35 -25.66 -7.71
C TYR A 10 -15.69 -26.35 -7.39
N PRO A 11 -15.75 -27.18 -6.31
CA PRO A 11 -16.99 -27.82 -5.86
C PRO A 11 -18.07 -26.81 -5.46
N HIS A 12 -19.34 -27.21 -5.56
CA HIS A 12 -20.47 -26.35 -5.19
C HIS A 12 -20.45 -25.94 -3.70
N GLU A 13 -19.99 -26.83 -2.82
CA GLU A 13 -19.88 -26.57 -1.38
C GLU A 13 -18.93 -25.39 -1.08
N TRP A 14 -17.82 -25.27 -1.83
CA TRP A 14 -16.87 -24.16 -1.67
C TRP A 14 -17.49 -22.84 -2.08
N TYR A 15 -18.31 -22.84 -3.14
CA TYR A 15 -19.01 -21.64 -3.58
C TYR A 15 -19.94 -21.07 -2.50
N GLN A 16 -20.63 -21.93 -1.74
CA GLN A 16 -21.52 -21.48 -0.68
C GLN A 16 -20.77 -20.88 0.52
N GLN A 17 -19.50 -21.21 0.68
CA GLN A 17 -18.63 -20.73 1.77
C GLN A 17 -17.78 -19.52 1.35
N MET A 18 -17.71 -19.21 0.05
CA MET A 18 -16.97 -18.06 -0.45
C MET A 18 -17.59 -16.77 0.07
N ALA A 19 -16.74 -15.83 0.48
CA ALA A 19 -17.18 -14.49 0.80
C ALA A 19 -17.85 -13.87 -0.45
N ALA A 20 -18.92 -13.11 -0.22
CA ALA A 20 -19.62 -12.42 -1.31
C ALA A 20 -18.71 -11.41 -2.03
N HIS A 21 -17.70 -10.89 -1.32
CA HIS A 21 -16.73 -9.93 -1.81
C HIS A 21 -15.34 -10.26 -1.30
N GLU A 22 -14.33 -9.96 -2.11
CA GLU A 22 -12.94 -9.98 -1.66
C GLU A 22 -12.68 -8.81 -0.69
N PRO A 23 -11.82 -8.99 0.32
CA PRO A 23 -11.43 -7.90 1.20
C PRO A 23 -10.68 -6.82 0.42
N ALA A 24 -10.84 -5.55 0.82
CA ALA A 24 -10.14 -4.44 0.17
C ALA A 24 -8.62 -4.60 0.30
N GLU A 25 -7.87 -4.39 -0.79
CA GLU A 25 -6.41 -4.51 -0.82
C GLU A 25 -5.72 -3.63 0.23
N MET A 26 -6.29 -2.47 0.53
CA MET A 26 -5.83 -1.53 1.55
C MET A 26 -5.68 -2.18 2.94
N THR A 27 -6.48 -3.21 3.23
CA THR A 27 -6.48 -3.90 4.53
C THR A 27 -5.41 -5.01 4.62
N SER A 28 -4.95 -5.53 3.48
CA SER A 28 -4.10 -6.72 3.40
C SER A 28 -2.68 -6.45 2.90
N CYS A 29 -2.44 -5.31 2.24
CA CYS A 29 -1.14 -4.96 1.66
C CYS A 29 -0.30 -4.06 2.61
N PRO A 30 1.03 -4.24 2.67
CA PRO A 30 1.93 -3.28 3.30
C PRO A 30 1.74 -1.86 2.73
N CYS A 31 1.44 -0.90 3.60
CA CYS A 31 1.12 0.47 3.17
C CYS A 31 2.36 1.35 2.94
N ASP A 32 3.58 0.84 3.11
CA ASP A 32 4.82 1.63 3.00
C ASP A 32 4.99 2.29 1.63
N GLN A 33 4.74 1.57 0.55
CA GLN A 33 4.81 2.15 -0.80
C GLN A 33 3.75 3.23 -1.02
N LEU A 34 2.51 2.98 -0.58
CA LEU A 34 1.41 3.95 -0.64
C LEU A 34 1.74 5.20 0.18
N LEU A 35 2.24 5.04 1.41
CA LEU A 35 2.61 6.13 2.30
C LEU A 35 3.67 7.03 1.65
N LEU A 36 4.70 6.44 1.03
CA LEU A 36 5.73 7.21 0.33
C LEU A 36 5.14 7.98 -0.85
N GLN A 37 4.32 7.33 -1.68
CA GLN A 37 3.67 7.98 -2.82
C GLN A 37 2.77 9.14 -2.39
N LEU A 38 1.95 8.96 -1.36
CA LEU A 38 1.09 10.01 -0.82
C LEU A 38 1.91 11.18 -0.26
N LYS A 39 3.01 10.89 0.46
CA LYS A 39 3.88 11.93 1.01
C LYS A 39 4.58 12.74 -0.08
N VAL A 40 5.01 12.10 -1.17
CA VAL A 40 5.59 12.79 -2.34
C VAL A 40 4.54 13.63 -3.06
N ALA A 41 3.35 13.07 -3.31
CA ALA A 41 2.29 13.75 -4.05
C ALA A 41 1.71 14.96 -3.32
N LEU A 42 1.53 14.85 -2.00
CA LEU A 42 0.81 15.85 -1.21
C LEU A 42 1.71 16.79 -0.42
N GLN A 43 2.97 16.39 -0.18
CA GLN A 43 3.95 17.13 0.62
C GLN A 43 3.41 17.59 1.99
N ARG A 44 2.50 16.79 2.57
CA ARG A 44 1.76 17.07 3.81
C ARG A 44 1.58 15.79 4.63
N PRO A 45 1.15 15.89 5.91
CA PRO A 45 0.74 14.72 6.69
C PRO A 45 -0.37 13.92 5.98
N VAL A 46 -0.21 12.61 5.87
CA VAL A 46 -1.13 11.73 5.11
C VAL A 46 -2.11 10.98 6.00
N LEU A 47 -1.86 10.89 7.32
CA LEU A 47 -2.75 10.23 8.27
C LEU A 47 -4.18 10.79 8.29
N PRO A 48 -4.42 12.12 8.19
CA PRO A 48 -5.78 12.64 8.13
C PRO A 48 -6.54 12.10 6.91
N ILE A 49 -5.87 11.99 5.78
CA ILE A 49 -6.46 11.55 4.50
C ILE A 49 -6.77 10.06 4.55
N LEU A 50 -5.85 9.26 5.10
CA LEU A 50 -6.08 7.81 5.27
C LEU A 50 -7.25 7.49 6.21
N LYS A 51 -7.67 8.41 7.06
CA LYS A 51 -8.87 8.23 7.91
C LYS A 51 -10.17 8.52 7.18
N GLU A 52 -10.13 9.18 6.04
CA GLU A 52 -11.31 9.57 5.24
C GLU A 52 -11.59 8.60 4.09
N VAL A 53 -10.72 7.60 3.86
CA VAL A 53 -10.94 6.56 2.85
C VAL A 53 -12.02 5.57 3.29
N LEU A 54 -12.67 4.92 2.31
CA LEU A 54 -13.79 4.00 2.54
C LEU A 54 -13.42 2.87 3.52
N ASP A 55 -12.25 2.27 3.32
CA ASP A 55 -11.71 1.18 4.14
C ASP A 55 -10.30 1.55 4.61
N PRO A 56 -10.15 2.21 5.79
CA PRO A 56 -8.86 2.67 6.26
C PRO A 56 -7.94 1.50 6.63
N PRO A 57 -6.63 1.61 6.38
CA PRO A 57 -5.66 0.59 6.79
C PRO A 57 -5.54 0.54 8.32
N ALA A 58 -5.19 -0.64 8.84
CA ALA A 58 -4.96 -0.82 10.26
C ALA A 58 -3.83 0.13 10.76
N PRO A 59 -4.01 0.84 11.90
CA PRO A 59 -3.02 1.80 12.40
C PRO A 59 -1.63 1.20 12.62
N GLU A 60 -1.57 -0.08 12.99
CA GLU A 60 -0.35 -0.86 13.16
C GLU A 60 0.43 -1.06 11.85
N HIS A 61 -0.27 -1.27 10.73
CA HIS A 61 0.33 -1.36 9.40
C HIS A 61 0.89 -0.01 8.96
N VAL A 62 0.16 1.07 9.21
CA VAL A 62 0.61 2.42 8.91
C VAL A 62 1.86 2.79 9.72
N GLY A 63 1.85 2.52 11.03
CA GLY A 63 3.00 2.74 11.90
C GLY A 63 4.21 1.90 11.50
N LYS A 64 4.01 0.64 11.09
CA LYS A 64 5.07 -0.21 10.54
C LYS A 64 5.63 0.37 9.25
N GLY A 65 4.76 0.88 8.36
CA GLY A 65 5.16 1.50 7.10
C GLY A 65 6.07 2.71 7.30
N PHE A 66 5.73 3.64 8.21
CA PHE A 66 6.60 4.77 8.53
C PHE A 66 7.97 4.35 9.07
N ARG A 67 8.01 3.32 9.92
CA ARG A 67 9.28 2.77 10.43
C ARG A 67 10.12 2.14 9.31
N THR A 68 9.50 1.41 8.39
CA THR A 68 10.18 0.85 7.22
C THR A 68 10.75 1.95 6.33
N LEU A 69 9.95 2.97 5.99
CA LEU A 69 10.42 4.07 5.15
C LEU A 69 11.59 4.83 5.78
N HIS A 70 11.55 5.05 7.09
CA HIS A 70 12.66 5.67 7.81
C HIS A 70 13.91 4.78 7.84
N SER A 71 13.78 3.46 8.04
CA SER A 71 14.93 2.54 8.02
C SER A 71 15.58 2.41 6.63
N LEU A 72 14.80 2.67 5.57
CA LEU A 72 15.27 2.80 4.20
C LEU A 72 15.83 4.20 3.86
N ARG A 73 15.81 5.15 4.81
CA ARG A 73 16.20 6.56 4.64
C ARG A 73 15.35 7.36 3.65
N TYR A 74 14.15 6.89 3.32
CA TYR A 74 13.21 7.60 2.45
C TYR A 74 12.40 8.68 3.19
N LEU A 75 12.31 8.58 4.52
CA LEU A 75 11.74 9.61 5.39
C LEU A 75 12.76 10.06 6.42
N THR A 76 12.68 11.34 6.81
CA THR A 76 13.53 11.91 7.86
C THR A 76 13.17 11.41 9.25
N HIS A 77 11.90 11.11 9.54
CA HIS A 77 11.41 10.62 10.84
C HIS A 77 10.47 9.41 10.67
N PRO A 78 10.40 8.48 11.65
CA PRO A 78 9.54 7.29 11.58
C PRO A 78 8.08 7.58 11.94
N SER A 79 7.53 8.70 11.47
CA SER A 79 6.16 9.13 11.69
C SER A 79 5.66 10.02 10.57
N ASP A 80 4.38 10.37 10.58
CA ASP A 80 3.78 11.26 9.59
C ASP A 80 4.30 12.71 9.65
N ALA A 81 5.02 13.07 10.71
CA ALA A 81 5.75 14.35 10.77
C ALA A 81 7.03 14.34 9.91
N GLY A 82 7.52 13.16 9.51
CA GLY A 82 8.70 13.03 8.66
C GLY A 82 8.47 13.63 7.27
N THR A 83 9.52 14.24 6.72
CA THR A 83 9.57 14.71 5.34
C THR A 83 10.23 13.67 4.45
N VAL A 84 9.88 13.67 3.16
CA VAL A 84 10.52 12.79 2.18
C VAL A 84 11.94 13.27 1.92
N THR A 85 12.89 12.35 1.83
CA THR A 85 14.28 12.64 1.46
C THR A 85 14.44 12.64 -0.06
N PRO A 86 15.53 13.21 -0.61
CA PRO A 86 15.80 13.10 -2.05
C PRO A 86 15.84 11.65 -2.55
N GLU A 87 16.40 10.73 -1.74
CA GLU A 87 16.41 9.29 -2.04
C GLU A 87 14.99 8.72 -2.09
N GLY A 88 14.12 9.16 -1.17
CA GLY A 88 12.71 8.78 -1.13
C GLY A 88 11.91 9.30 -2.33
N GLU A 89 12.20 10.51 -2.80
CA GLU A 89 11.58 11.08 -4.01
C GLU A 89 11.92 10.25 -5.25
N VAL A 90 13.21 9.89 -5.41
CA VAL A 90 13.64 9.04 -6.53
C VAL A 90 13.04 7.63 -6.40
N ALA A 91 13.08 7.04 -5.20
CA ALA A 91 12.50 5.71 -4.97
C ALA A 91 11.00 5.66 -5.28
N ALA A 92 10.25 6.72 -4.97
CA ALA A 92 8.85 6.84 -5.33
C ALA A 92 8.64 6.94 -6.85
N ALA A 93 9.51 7.67 -7.55
CA ALA A 93 9.45 7.85 -9.00
C ALA A 93 9.80 6.57 -9.78
N LEU A 94 10.62 5.66 -9.22
CA LEU A 94 10.99 4.40 -9.86
C LEU A 94 9.82 3.42 -10.02
N GLY A 95 8.79 3.51 -9.18
CA GLY A 95 7.59 2.67 -9.28
C GLY A 95 7.82 1.17 -9.00
N ILE A 96 8.99 0.79 -8.50
CA ILE A 96 9.33 -0.59 -8.10
C ILE A 96 9.26 -0.75 -6.58
N GLY A 97 9.37 -2.00 -6.10
CA GLY A 97 9.35 -2.28 -4.67
C GLY A 97 10.45 -1.56 -3.92
N LEU A 98 10.13 -0.96 -2.77
CA LEU A 98 11.00 -0.04 -2.02
C LEU A 98 12.40 -0.58 -1.70
N GLN A 99 12.51 -1.88 -1.43
CA GLN A 99 13.79 -2.55 -1.18
C GLN A 99 14.62 -2.67 -2.47
N LEU A 100 13.98 -2.95 -3.60
CA LEU A 100 14.63 -2.97 -4.91
C LEU A 100 15.05 -1.57 -5.33
N SER A 101 14.23 -0.55 -5.06
CA SER A 101 14.60 0.86 -5.28
C SER A 101 15.90 1.22 -4.56
N ARG A 102 16.06 0.72 -3.33
CA ARG A 102 17.29 0.94 -2.56
C ARG A 102 18.48 0.27 -3.23
N LEU A 103 18.32 -0.95 -3.75
CA LEU A 103 19.39 -1.64 -4.45
C LEU A 103 19.82 -0.89 -5.73
N VAL A 104 18.90 -0.25 -6.45
CA VAL A 104 19.22 0.51 -7.68
C VAL A 104 19.94 1.83 -7.38
N LEU A 105 19.67 2.43 -6.21
CA LEU A 105 20.26 3.71 -5.81
C LEU A 105 21.71 3.59 -5.29
N TYR A 106 22.20 2.38 -5.05
CA TYR A 106 23.56 2.09 -4.55
C TYR A 106 24.35 1.24 -5.54
#